data_AF-A0A2V9XTY6-F1
#
_entry.id   AF-A0A2V9XTY6-F1
#
_cell.length_a   1.000
_cell.length_b   1.000
_cell.length_c   1.000
_cell.angle_alpha   90.00
_cell.angle_beta   90.00
_cell.angle_gamma   90.00
#
_symmetry.space_group_name_H-M   'P 1'
#
loop_
_entity.id
_entity.type
_entity.pdbx_description
1 polymer ?
#
loop_
_entity_poly.entity_id
_entity_poly.type
_entity_poly.pdbx_seq_one_letter_code
_entity_poly.pdbx_strand_id
1 'polypeptide(L)'
;KKQIVPPDLLEEVFELNMQLEELRMNKKMGEDDPNLAKEIGAHKTALEAKHDALLKELEKYWTDWDSLIERNHGSKAPAEKRATITAKMVDVLNRRNYIRNLVRDVNAVLED
;
A
#
# COMPACT_ATOMS: atom_id res chain seq x y z
N LYS A 1 0.65 -7.82 15.44
CA LYS A 1 1.79 -8.26 14.60
C LYS A 1 2.29 -7.02 13.87
N LYS A 2 3.56 -6.60 14.02
CA LYS A 2 4.08 -5.46 13.23
C LYS A 2 4.09 -5.88 11.76
N GLN A 3 3.40 -5.13 10.91
CA GLN A 3 3.39 -5.39 9.47
C GLN A 3 4.77 -5.01 8.93
N ILE A 4 5.38 -5.90 8.14
CA ILE A 4 6.65 -5.60 7.48
C ILE A 4 6.35 -4.53 6.44
N VAL A 5 7.09 -3.42 6.51
CA VAL A 5 6.97 -2.34 5.52
C VAL A 5 7.45 -2.87 4.18
N PRO A 6 6.65 -2.79 3.12
CA PRO A 6 7.11 -3.13 1.78
C PRO A 6 8.36 -2.33 1.42
N PRO A 7 9.43 -2.96 0.92
CA PRO A 7 10.68 -2.26 0.62
C PRO A 7 10.51 -1.09 -0.36
N ASP A 8 9.59 -1.22 -1.31
CA ASP A 8 9.22 -0.20 -2.30
C ASP A 8 8.49 1.01 -1.70
N LEU A 9 8.00 0.91 -0.46
CA LEU A 9 7.31 1.98 0.26
C LEU A 9 8.13 2.54 1.42
N LEU A 10 9.29 1.97 1.74
CA LEU A 10 9.99 2.28 2.99
C LEU A 10 10.31 3.78 3.16
N GLU A 11 10.83 4.41 2.10
CA GLU A 11 11.22 5.81 2.10
C GLU A 11 10.02 6.75 2.25
N GLU A 12 8.99 6.57 1.41
CA GLU A 12 7.76 7.38 1.47
C GLU A 12 7.05 7.27 2.82
N VAL A 13 7.03 6.07 3.41
CA VAL A 13 6.41 5.85 4.71
C VAL A 13 7.25 6.46 5.83
N PHE A 14 8.57 6.41 5.71
CA PHE A 14 9.45 7.07 6.65
C PHE A 14 9.25 8.59 6.64
N GLU A 15 9.25 9.21 5.46
CA GLU A 15 9.00 10.64 5.29
C GLU A 15 7.64 11.06 5.85
N LEU A 16 6.58 10.33 5.49
CA LEU A 16 5.23 10.60 5.98
C LEU A 16 5.13 10.45 7.51
N ASN A 17 5.77 9.44 8.10
CA ASN A 17 5.78 9.29 9.56
C ASN A 17 6.50 10.45 10.25
N MET A 18 7.56 10.99 9.65
CA MET A 18 8.23 12.18 10.18
C MET A 18 7.30 13.40 10.15
N GLN A 19 6.64 13.65 9.02
CA GLN A 19 5.68 14.74 8.88
C GLN A 19 4.49 14.62 9.85
N LEU A 20 3.97 13.40 10.05
CA LEU A 20 2.90 13.14 11.02
C LEU A 20 3.34 13.41 12.47
N GLU A 21 4.57 13.06 12.82
CA GLU A 21 5.12 13.34 14.15
C GLU A 21 5.35 14.84 14.36
N GLU A 22 5.86 15.54 13.34
CA GLU A 22 5.97 17.00 13.34
C GLU A 22 4.60 17.67 13.56
N LEU A 23 3.57 17.24 12.82
CA LEU A 23 2.22 17.78 12.98
C LEU A 23 1.68 17.57 14.40
N ARG A 24 1.92 16.40 15.00
CA ARG A 24 1.54 16.12 16.39
C ARG A 24 2.27 17.03 17.39
N MET A 25 3.55 17.31 17.17
CA MET A 25 4.31 18.22 18.02
C MET A 25 3.79 19.65 17.92
N ASN A 26 3.53 20.16 16.72
CA ASN A 26 2.98 21.50 16.49
C ASN A 26 1.64 21.65 17.23
N LYS A 27 0.72 20.69 17.04
CA LYS A 27 -0.58 20.66 17.76
C LYS A 27 -0.40 20.70 19.28
N LYS A 28 0.56 19.95 19.83
CA LYS A 28 0.85 19.94 21.29
C LYS A 28 1.41 21.27 21.79
N MET A 29 2.14 22.00 20.96
CA MET A 29 2.66 23.34 21.27
C MET A 29 1.63 24.45 21.03
N GLY A 30 0.47 24.13 20.45
CA GLY A 30 -0.55 25.10 20.05
C GLY A 30 -0.18 25.87 18.78
N GLU A 31 0.76 25.33 18.00
CA GLU A 31 1.15 25.83 16.69
C GLU A 31 0.33 25.12 15.60
N ASP A 32 -0.10 25.86 14.59
CA ASP A 32 -0.79 25.33 13.42
C ASP A 32 0.07 25.60 12.18
N ASP A 33 0.32 24.55 11.40
CA ASP A 33 1.05 24.63 10.13
C ASP A 33 0.15 24.12 8.99
N PRO A 34 -0.61 25.03 8.34
CA PRO A 34 -1.48 24.68 7.23
C PRO A 34 -0.73 24.11 6.01
N ASN A 35 0.56 24.45 5.83
CA ASN A 35 1.34 23.93 4.71
C ASN A 35 1.69 22.46 4.95
N LEU A 36 2.14 22.12 6.16
CA LEU A 36 2.40 20.74 6.56
C LEU A 36 1.14 19.88 6.44
N ALA A 37 -0.02 20.39 6.90
CA ALA A 37 -1.29 19.69 6.77
C ALA A 37 -1.67 19.43 5.29
N LYS A 38 -1.41 20.42 4.41
CA LYS A 38 -1.65 20.29 2.97
C LYS A 38 -0.71 19.27 2.32
N GLU A 39 0.57 19.25 2.69
CA GLU A 39 1.56 18.29 2.20
C GLU A 39 1.17 16.86 2.60
N ILE A 40 0.86 16.63 3.87
CA ILE A 40 0.36 15.33 4.37
C ILE A 40 -0.90 14.91 3.62
N GLY A 41 -1.82 15.85 3.33
CA GLY A 41 -2.99 15.60 2.50
C GLY A 41 -2.64 15.15 1.08
N ALA A 42 -1.61 15.73 0.46
CA ALA A 42 -1.14 15.31 -0.86
C ALA A 42 -0.50 13.90 -0.83
N HIS A 43 0.32 13.60 0.19
CA HIS A 43 0.87 12.25 0.40
C HIS A 43 -0.25 11.22 0.58
N LYS A 44 -1.30 11.55 1.35
CA LYS A 44 -2.49 10.68 1.50
C LYS A 44 -3.13 10.39 0.14
N THR A 45 -3.38 11.40 -0.68
CA THR A 45 -3.97 11.20 -2.02
C THR A 45 -3.07 10.32 -2.91
N ALA A 46 -1.75 10.49 -2.83
CA ALA A 46 -0.81 9.65 -3.56
C ALA A 46 -0.85 8.18 -3.10
N LEU A 47 -0.97 7.94 -1.78
CA LEU A 47 -1.15 6.61 -1.21
C LEU A 47 -2.47 5.96 -1.64
N GLU A 48 -3.57 6.71 -1.66
CA GLU A 48 -4.86 6.23 -2.17
C GLU A 48 -4.78 5.83 -3.65
N ALA A 49 -4.12 6.65 -4.48
CA ALA A 49 -3.88 6.31 -5.88
C ALA A 49 -3.01 5.05 -6.05
N LYS A 50 -1.96 4.87 -5.22
CA LYS A 50 -1.14 3.65 -5.20
C LYS A 50 -1.95 2.43 -4.76
N HIS A 51 -2.82 2.57 -3.78
CA HIS A 51 -3.71 1.51 -3.33
C HIS A 51 -4.62 1.01 -4.46
N ASP A 52 -5.14 1.92 -5.28
CA ASP A 52 -5.97 1.57 -6.44
C ASP A 52 -5.14 0.99 -7.60
N ALA A 53 -3.91 1.47 -7.80
CA ALA A 53 -2.99 0.89 -8.77
C ALA A 53 -2.63 -0.57 -8.43
N LEU A 54 -2.47 -0.90 -7.15
CA LEU A 54 -2.24 -2.28 -6.70
C LEU A 54 -3.42 -3.20 -7.02
N LEU A 55 -4.66 -2.69 -7.01
CA LEU A 55 -5.82 -3.49 -7.43
C LEU A 55 -5.70 -3.87 -8.92
N LYS A 56 -5.32 -2.92 -9.77
CA LYS A 56 -5.08 -3.17 -11.20
C LYS A 56 -3.90 -4.13 -11.43
N GLU A 57 -2.87 -4.08 -10.57
CA GLU A 57 -1.77 -5.05 -10.60
C GLU A 57 -2.26 -6.45 -10.23
N LEU A 58 -3.12 -6.58 -9.21
CA LEU A 58 -3.71 -7.85 -8.81
C LEU A 58 -4.57 -8.47 -9.93
N GLU A 59 -5.36 -7.66 -10.64
CA GLU A 59 -6.16 -8.10 -11.79
C GLU A 59 -5.30 -8.69 -12.92
N LYS A 60 -4.10 -8.12 -13.16
CA LYS A 60 -3.15 -8.67 -14.13
C LYS A 60 -2.68 -10.06 -13.72
N TYR A 61 -2.31 -10.25 -12.45
CA TYR A 61 -1.90 -11.57 -11.98
C TYR A 61 -3.02 -12.60 -11.99
N TRP A 62 -4.28 -12.17 -11.77
CA TRP A 62 -5.45 -13.04 -11.98
C TRP A 62 -5.58 -13.47 -13.44
N THR A 63 -5.42 -12.53 -14.37
CA THR A 63 -5.44 -12.84 -15.81
C THR A 63 -4.31 -13.82 -16.19
N ASP A 64 -3.12 -13.65 -15.62
CA ASP A 64 -1.99 -14.57 -15.80
C ASP A 64 -2.30 -15.96 -15.26
N TRP A 65 -2.98 -16.03 -14.11
CA TRP A 65 -3.42 -17.28 -13.50
C TRP A 65 -4.44 -18.00 -14.39
N ASP A 66 -5.48 -17.30 -14.83
CA ASP A 66 -6.53 -17.88 -15.68
C ASP A 66 -5.92 -18.37 -17.00
N SER A 67 -5.08 -17.56 -17.63
CA SER A 67 -4.32 -17.94 -18.83
C SER A 67 -3.44 -19.18 -18.61
N LEU A 68 -2.81 -19.31 -17.43
CA LEU A 68 -2.02 -20.49 -17.08
C LEU A 68 -2.90 -21.74 -16.99
N ILE A 69 -4.09 -21.64 -16.38
CA ILE A 69 -5.01 -22.76 -16.25
C ILE A 69 -5.58 -23.18 -17.62
N GLU A 70 -6.03 -22.21 -18.42
CA GLU A 70 -6.60 -22.45 -19.75
C GLU A 70 -5.61 -23.16 -20.70
N ARG A 71 -4.36 -22.69 -20.74
CA ARG A 71 -3.30 -23.28 -21.59
C ARG A 71 -2.95 -24.72 -21.22
N ASN A 72 -3.22 -25.13 -19.98
CA ASN A 72 -3.00 -26.51 -19.55
C ASN A 72 -4.23 -27.40 -19.80
N HIS A 73 -5.30 -26.89 -20.43
CA HIS A 73 -6.47 -27.67 -20.85
C HIS A 73 -7.04 -28.58 -19.74
N GLY A 74 -7.11 -28.08 -18.51
CA GLY A 74 -7.59 -28.86 -17.35
C GLY A 74 -6.57 -29.82 -16.75
N SER A 75 -5.39 -29.98 -17.36
CA SER A 75 -4.23 -30.61 -16.74
C SER A 75 -3.64 -29.68 -15.67
N LYS A 76 -3.06 -30.26 -14.61
CA LYS A 76 -2.49 -29.48 -13.52
C LYS A 76 -1.28 -28.68 -14.02
N ALA A 77 -1.44 -27.36 -14.11
CA ALA A 77 -0.34 -26.46 -14.46
C ALA A 77 0.89 -26.69 -13.55
N PRO A 78 2.12 -26.51 -14.05
CA PRO A 78 3.34 -26.75 -13.29
C PRO A 78 3.29 -26.07 -11.92
N ALA A 79 3.63 -26.82 -10.87
CA ALA A 79 3.52 -26.33 -9.49
C ALA A 79 4.36 -25.07 -9.26
N GLU A 80 5.54 -24.99 -9.85
CA GLU A 80 6.43 -23.83 -9.78
C GLU A 80 5.78 -22.58 -10.38
N LYS A 81 5.20 -22.69 -11.59
CA LYS A 81 4.52 -21.55 -12.25
C LYS A 81 3.33 -21.05 -11.43
N ARG A 82 2.54 -21.98 -10.88
CA ARG A 82 1.43 -21.64 -9.98
C ARG A 82 1.93 -20.92 -8.73
N ALA A 83 2.97 -21.45 -8.09
CA ALA A 83 3.57 -20.85 -6.90
C ALA A 83 4.15 -19.45 -7.17
N THR A 84 4.76 -19.22 -8.34
CA THR A 84 5.26 -17.90 -8.73
C THR A 84 4.14 -16.88 -8.88
N ILE A 85 3.04 -17.21 -9.55
CA ILE A 85 1.92 -16.28 -9.74
C ILE A 85 1.24 -15.99 -8.40
N THR A 86 0.97 -17.02 -7.58
CA THR A 86 0.34 -16.82 -6.27
C THR A 86 1.23 -16.04 -5.31
N ALA A 87 2.55 -16.21 -5.36
CA ALA A 87 3.47 -15.39 -4.57
C ALA A 87 3.35 -13.90 -4.93
N LYS A 88 3.24 -13.55 -6.22
CA LYS A 88 3.02 -12.17 -6.66
C LYS A 88 1.67 -11.62 -6.22
N MET A 89 0.60 -12.42 -6.27
CA MET A 89 -0.71 -12.01 -5.77
C MET A 89 -0.67 -11.72 -4.26
N VAL A 90 -0.06 -12.61 -3.48
CA VAL A 90 0.10 -12.44 -2.03
C VAL A 90 0.92 -11.19 -1.71
N ASP A 91 1.98 -10.94 -2.46
CA ASP A 91 2.79 -9.73 -2.33
C ASP A 91 1.97 -8.45 -2.55
N VAL A 92 1.20 -8.37 -3.64
CA VAL A 92 0.31 -7.22 -3.91
C VAL A 92 -0.71 -7.02 -2.80
N LEU A 93 -1.32 -8.10 -2.31
CA LEU A 93 -2.29 -8.03 -1.22
C LEU A 93 -1.66 -7.52 0.08
N ASN A 94 -0.43 -7.93 0.38
CA ASN A 94 0.31 -7.44 1.55
C ASN A 94 0.63 -5.95 1.44
N ARG A 95 1.11 -5.50 0.27
CA ARG A 95 1.37 -4.08 -0.02
C ARG A 95 0.11 -3.24 0.10
N ARG A 96 -1.00 -3.71 -0.49
CA ARG A 96 -2.29 -3.01 -0.44
C ARG A 96 -2.83 -2.88 0.98
N ASN A 97 -2.77 -3.96 1.75
CA ASN A 97 -3.17 -3.93 3.16
C ASN A 97 -2.34 -2.94 3.98
N TYR A 98 -1.04 -2.85 3.69
CA TYR A 98 -0.13 -1.91 4.34
C TYR A 98 -0.55 -0.46 4.05
N ILE A 99 -0.71 -0.10 2.78
CA ILE A 99 -1.12 1.24 2.37
C ILE A 99 -2.49 1.61 2.98
N ARG A 100 -3.46 0.70 2.97
CA ARG A 100 -4.77 0.94 3.58
C ARG A 100 -4.67 1.28 5.08
N ASN A 101 -3.84 0.55 5.82
CA ASN A 101 -3.63 0.82 7.24
C ASN A 101 -2.96 2.18 7.44
N LEU A 102 -1.96 2.52 6.62
CA LEU A 102 -1.27 3.81 6.66
C LEU A 102 -2.22 4.99 6.38
N VAL A 103 -3.04 4.91 5.33
CA VAL A 103 -4.04 5.96 5.01
C VAL A 103 -5.01 6.17 6.17
N ARG A 104 -5.44 5.09 6.82
CA ARG A 104 -6.29 5.18 8.03
C ARG A 104 -5.55 5.90 9.17
N ASP A 105 -4.29 5.58 9.40
CA ASP A 105 -3.50 6.19 10.46
C ASP A 105 -3.21 7.68 10.18
N VAL A 106 -3.02 8.07 8.91
CA VAL A 106 -2.95 9.48 8.47
C VAL A 106 -4.25 10.22 8.76
N ASN A 107 -5.40 9.63 8.39
CA ASN A 107 -6.71 10.24 8.65
C ASN A 107 -6.93 10.51 10.14
N ALA A 108 -6.58 9.56 11.00
CA ALA A 108 -6.70 9.75 12.45
C ALA A 108 -5.91 10.98 12.95
N VAL A 109 -4.69 11.18 12.45
CA VAL A 109 -3.85 12.33 12.86
C VAL A 109 -4.37 13.66 12.29
N LEU A 110 -4.99 13.64 11.12
CA LEU A 110 -5.59 14.83 10.51
C LEU A 110 -6.93 15.22 11.14
N GLU A 111 -7.70 14.25 11.65
CA GLU A 111 -8.99 14.46 12.31
C GLU A 111 -8.88 14.83 13.80
N ASP A 112 -7.78 14.45 14.47
CA ASP A 112 -7.44 14.84 15.86
C ASP A 112 -7.11 16.34 16.00
#